data_AF-A0A538Q2F5-F1
#
_entry.id   AF-A0A538Q2F5-F1
#
_cell.length_a   1.000
_cell.length_b   1.000
_cell.length_c   1.000
_cell.angle_alpha   90.00
_cell.angle_beta   90.00
_cell.angle_gamma   90.00
#
_symmetry.space_group_name_H-M   'P 1'
#
loop_
_entity.id
_entity.type
_entity.pdbx_description
1 polymer ?
#
loop_
_entity_poly.entity_id
_entity_poly.type
_entity_poly.pdbx_seq_one_letter_code
_entity_poly.pdbx_strand_id
1 'polypeptide(L)'
;MLALRADFFGALLDSELGPDLAMRVSPLVVAPLRGTALARAIREPAMRVGAHVEARLCDRLVADAAEEPGALPLVQETLRLLWDRRRQRLLGLAEYDAIGTGGRGLDLAIARRADTTMSLLTAEQQTIARRILLRLVSFGEGRADTRRQQEVRALQSAADDGAEFSRVLQHLTENRLVTVDRAEADHDALADLSHEALITGWPELRAWIDRRRVDEQRRRRLEAKLAEWIERGRGQASLLDLVPKEAIKGA
;
A
#
# COMPACT_ATOMS: atom_id res chain seq x y z
N MET A 1 -27.01 -13.21 15.70
CA MET A 1 -26.28 -13.22 14.40
C MET A 1 -24.81 -13.32 14.72
N LEU A 2 -24.14 -14.39 14.28
CA LEU A 2 -22.69 -14.55 14.40
C LEU A 2 -22.07 -14.13 13.08
N ALA A 3 -21.00 -13.32 13.12
CA ALA A 3 -20.25 -12.94 11.93
C ALA A 3 -18.89 -13.64 11.98
N LEU A 4 -18.54 -14.32 10.89
CA LEU A 4 -17.29 -15.05 10.73
C LEU A 4 -16.68 -14.68 9.38
N ARG A 5 -15.36 -14.53 9.30
CA ARG A 5 -14.70 -14.42 7.99
C ARG A 5 -14.73 -15.78 7.30
N ALA A 6 -14.92 -15.76 5.98
CA ALA A 6 -15.01 -16.97 5.17
C ALA A 6 -13.82 -17.93 5.38
N ASP A 7 -12.61 -17.40 5.53
CA ASP A 7 -11.38 -18.18 5.70
C ASP A 7 -11.36 -19.02 6.99
N PHE A 8 -12.13 -18.62 8.01
CA PHE A 8 -12.24 -19.35 9.28
C PHE A 8 -13.42 -20.32 9.31
N PHE A 9 -14.23 -20.40 8.24
CA PHE A 9 -15.40 -21.27 8.20
C PHE A 9 -15.02 -22.75 8.26
N GLY A 10 -13.96 -23.16 7.54
CA GLY A 10 -13.43 -24.53 7.63
C GLY A 10 -12.97 -24.88 9.04
N ALA A 11 -12.11 -24.05 9.62
CA ALA A 11 -11.61 -24.24 10.99
C ALA A 11 -12.74 -24.28 12.05
N LEU A 12 -13.83 -23.54 11.83
CA LEU A 12 -15.00 -23.59 12.72
C LEU A 12 -15.74 -24.93 12.61
N LEU A 13 -15.89 -25.48 11.41
CA LEU A 13 -16.53 -26.77 11.18
C LEU A 13 -15.72 -27.94 11.77
N ASP A 14 -14.40 -27.82 11.77
CA ASP A 14 -13.49 -28.82 12.36
C ASP A 14 -13.37 -28.71 13.89
N SER A 15 -13.93 -27.65 14.50
CA SER A 15 -13.93 -27.47 15.96
C SER A 15 -15.00 -28.31 16.65
N GLU A 16 -14.89 -28.47 17.97
CA GLU A 16 -15.91 -29.15 18.80
C GLU A 16 -17.31 -28.53 18.65
N LEU A 17 -17.40 -27.27 18.24
CA LEU A 17 -18.67 -26.56 18.02
C LEU A 17 -19.26 -26.77 16.62
N GLY A 18 -18.47 -27.31 15.68
CA GLY A 18 -18.81 -27.46 14.27
C GLY A 18 -20.10 -28.23 14.00
N PRO A 19 -20.28 -29.46 14.53
CA PRO A 19 -21.47 -30.27 14.30
C PRO A 19 -22.76 -29.58 14.78
N ASP A 20 -22.70 -28.95 15.95
CA ASP A 20 -23.84 -28.29 16.58
C ASP A 20 -24.20 -26.99 15.84
N LEU A 21 -23.20 -26.25 15.35
CA LEU A 21 -23.39 -25.04 14.53
C LEU A 21 -23.93 -25.37 13.14
N ALA A 22 -23.43 -26.43 12.49
CA ALA A 22 -23.89 -26.84 11.16
C ALA A 22 -25.37 -27.24 11.14
N MET A 23 -25.88 -27.80 12.24
CA MET A 23 -27.30 -28.17 12.39
C MET A 23 -28.20 -26.98 12.75
N ARG A 24 -27.68 -25.99 13.47
CA ARG A 24 -28.50 -24.91 14.08
C ARG A 24 -28.40 -23.58 13.34
N VAL A 25 -27.43 -23.42 12.44
CA VAL A 25 -27.15 -22.16 11.74
C VAL A 25 -27.10 -22.40 10.24
N SER A 26 -27.92 -21.66 9.50
CA SER A 26 -27.81 -21.61 8.05
C SER A 26 -26.78 -20.55 7.63
N PRO A 27 -25.71 -20.90 6.91
CA PRO A 27 -24.69 -19.94 6.52
C PRO A 27 -25.26 -18.96 5.49
N LEU A 28 -25.20 -17.67 5.79
CA LEU A 28 -25.48 -16.61 4.84
C LEU A 28 -24.17 -16.08 4.27
N VAL A 29 -23.90 -16.37 3.01
CA VAL A 29 -22.71 -15.84 2.32
C VAL A 29 -22.97 -14.38 1.95
N VAL A 30 -22.21 -13.47 2.55
CA VAL A 30 -22.24 -12.06 2.19
C VAL A 30 -21.22 -11.83 1.07
N ALA A 31 -21.72 -11.68 -0.16
CA ALA A 31 -20.88 -11.38 -1.31
C ALA A 31 -20.30 -9.95 -1.22
N PRO A 32 -19.10 -9.70 -1.80
CA PRO A 32 -18.53 -8.37 -1.89
C PRO A 32 -19.49 -7.39 -2.57
N LEU A 33 -19.64 -6.20 -1.99
CA LEU A 33 -20.52 -5.17 -2.52
C LEU A 33 -19.89 -4.54 -3.78
N ARG A 34 -20.50 -4.76 -4.94
CA ARG A 34 -20.00 -4.30 -6.25
C ARG A 34 -21.10 -3.71 -7.12
N GLY A 35 -20.71 -2.98 -8.16
CA GLY A 35 -21.61 -2.47 -9.20
C GLY A 35 -22.80 -1.69 -8.62
N THR A 36 -24.02 -2.10 -8.98
CA THR A 36 -25.26 -1.43 -8.56
C THR A 36 -25.51 -1.51 -7.06
N ALA A 37 -25.08 -2.58 -6.39
CA ALA A 37 -25.21 -2.70 -4.94
C ALA A 37 -24.32 -1.68 -4.22
N LEU A 38 -23.09 -1.45 -4.73
CA LEU A 38 -22.20 -0.40 -4.24
C LEU A 38 -22.78 0.98 -4.51
N ALA A 39 -23.28 1.24 -5.72
CA ALA A 39 -23.93 2.52 -6.06
C ALA A 39 -25.08 2.85 -5.10
N ARG A 40 -25.93 1.87 -4.77
CA ARG A 40 -27.02 2.03 -3.80
C ARG A 40 -26.50 2.31 -2.40
N ALA A 41 -25.51 1.56 -1.93
CA ALA A 41 -24.92 1.79 -0.61
C ALA A 41 -24.23 3.15 -0.48
N ILE A 42 -23.79 3.76 -1.58
CA ILE A 42 -23.26 5.12 -1.60
C ILE A 42 -24.39 6.16 -1.57
N ARG A 43 -25.40 6.00 -2.43
CA ARG A 43 -26.47 7.00 -2.62
C ARG A 43 -27.51 7.01 -1.51
N GLU A 44 -27.99 5.83 -1.08
CA GLU A 44 -29.11 5.73 -0.14
C GLU A 44 -28.82 6.37 1.23
N PRO A 45 -27.64 6.19 1.86
CA PRO A 45 -27.34 6.86 3.13
C PRO A 45 -27.33 8.39 3.00
N ALA A 46 -26.78 8.92 1.91
CA ALA A 46 -26.78 10.36 1.64
C ALA A 46 -28.22 10.89 1.53
N MET A 47 -29.09 10.19 0.79
CA MET A 47 -30.49 10.57 0.63
C MET A 47 -31.24 10.60 1.98
N ARG A 48 -30.98 9.63 2.87
CA ARG A 48 -31.61 9.58 4.21
C ARG A 48 -31.29 10.80 5.07
N VAL A 49 -30.15 11.44 4.85
CA VAL A 49 -29.74 12.67 5.56
C VAL A 49 -29.95 13.94 4.74
N GLY A 50 -30.71 13.84 3.63
CA GLY A 50 -31.01 14.97 2.74
C GLY A 50 -29.80 15.50 1.96
N ALA A 51 -28.78 14.67 1.76
CA ALA A 51 -27.63 14.94 0.91
C ALA A 51 -27.74 14.19 -0.41
N HIS A 52 -27.03 14.70 -1.42
CA HIS A 52 -27.02 14.12 -2.76
C HIS A 52 -25.59 13.79 -3.16
N VAL A 53 -25.42 12.65 -3.83
CA VAL A 53 -24.17 12.26 -4.48
C VAL A 53 -24.38 12.44 -5.97
N GLU A 54 -23.52 13.21 -6.62
CA GLU A 54 -23.58 13.40 -8.07
C GLU A 54 -23.51 12.03 -8.78
N ALA A 55 -24.33 11.84 -9.82
CA ALA A 55 -24.37 10.57 -10.56
C ALA A 55 -22.99 10.16 -11.08
N ARG A 56 -22.27 11.12 -11.69
CA ARG A 56 -20.91 10.91 -12.22
C ARG A 56 -19.90 10.55 -11.14
N LEU A 57 -19.99 11.16 -9.95
CA LEU A 57 -19.16 10.79 -8.81
C LEU A 57 -19.43 9.34 -8.38
N CYS A 58 -20.70 8.96 -8.28
CA CYS A 58 -21.06 7.61 -7.88
C CYS A 58 -20.57 6.57 -8.90
N ASP A 59 -20.74 6.84 -10.20
CA ASP A 59 -20.26 5.96 -11.25
C ASP A 59 -18.73 5.84 -11.20
N ARG A 60 -18.03 6.95 -10.93
CA ARG A 60 -16.58 6.96 -10.77
C ARG A 60 -16.10 6.17 -9.55
N LEU A 61 -16.72 6.35 -8.39
CA LEU A 61 -16.40 5.58 -7.18
C LEU A 61 -16.62 4.07 -7.37
N VAL A 62 -17.66 3.68 -8.09
CA VAL A 62 -17.94 2.28 -8.41
C VAL A 62 -16.89 1.71 -9.36
N ALA A 63 -16.47 2.47 -10.38
CA ALA A 63 -15.42 2.07 -11.30
C ALA A 63 -14.07 1.93 -10.58
N ASP A 64 -13.65 2.94 -9.82
CA ASP A 64 -12.39 2.93 -9.07
C ASP A 64 -12.37 1.77 -8.03
N ALA A 65 -13.52 1.44 -7.43
CA ALA A 65 -13.63 0.31 -6.49
C ALA A 65 -13.67 -1.07 -7.17
N ALA A 66 -13.97 -1.15 -8.47
CA ALA A 66 -13.99 -2.41 -9.21
C ALA A 66 -12.59 -2.93 -9.52
N GLU A 67 -11.64 -2.01 -9.74
CA GLU A 67 -10.22 -2.32 -9.99
C GLU A 67 -9.47 -2.74 -8.71
N GLU A 68 -10.02 -2.41 -7.53
CA GLU A 68 -9.32 -2.53 -6.25
C GLU A 68 -9.95 -3.62 -5.33
N PRO A 69 -9.25 -4.74 -5.09
CA PRO A 69 -9.69 -5.72 -4.09
C PRO A 69 -9.82 -5.06 -2.72
N GLY A 70 -10.96 -5.21 -2.05
CA GLY A 70 -11.16 -4.61 -0.73
C GLY A 70 -11.30 -3.09 -0.73
N ALA A 71 -11.77 -2.47 -1.82
CA ALA A 71 -11.97 -1.03 -1.95
C ALA A 71 -12.97 -0.39 -0.98
N LEU A 72 -13.87 -1.16 -0.34
CA LEU A 72 -14.97 -0.61 0.45
C LEU A 72 -14.54 0.34 1.59
N PRO A 73 -13.51 0.02 2.40
CA PRO A 73 -13.01 0.95 3.41
C PRO A 73 -12.42 2.23 2.79
N LEU A 74 -11.82 2.15 1.60
CA LEU A 74 -11.28 3.31 0.89
C LEU A 74 -12.40 4.20 0.36
N VAL A 75 -13.45 3.59 -0.20
CA VAL A 75 -14.66 4.30 -0.62
C VAL A 75 -15.30 5.00 0.57
N GLN A 76 -15.43 4.32 1.72
CA GLN A 76 -15.98 4.91 2.94
C GLN A 76 -15.16 6.12 3.40
N GLU A 77 -13.84 5.99 3.48
CA GLU A 77 -12.98 7.10 3.90
C GLU A 77 -13.04 8.26 2.89
N THR A 78 -13.09 7.95 1.60
CA THR A 78 -13.21 8.97 0.55
C THR A 78 -14.55 9.72 0.66
N LEU A 79 -15.65 9.00 0.90
CA LEU A 79 -16.95 9.62 1.14
C LEU A 79 -16.95 10.49 2.40
N ARG A 80 -16.23 10.09 3.45
CA ARG A 80 -16.05 10.90 4.66
C ARG A 80 -15.30 12.20 4.35
N LEU A 81 -14.22 12.13 3.57
CA LEU A 81 -13.46 13.31 3.14
C LEU A 81 -14.27 14.23 2.23
N LEU A 82 -15.06 13.67 1.31
CA LEU A 82 -15.98 14.42 0.47
C LEU A 82 -17.09 15.08 1.28
N TRP A 83 -17.58 14.39 2.31
CA TRP A 83 -18.56 14.94 3.22
C TRP A 83 -18.05 16.21 3.87
N ASP A 84 -16.79 16.23 4.35
CA ASP A 84 -16.18 17.40 4.98
C ASP A 84 -16.02 18.58 4.01
N ARG A 85 -15.92 18.32 2.69
CA ARG A 85 -15.75 19.34 1.64
C ARG A 85 -17.02 19.66 0.85
N ARG A 86 -18.14 19.02 1.18
CA ARG A 86 -19.40 19.15 0.44
C ARG A 86 -19.90 20.60 0.39
N ARG A 87 -20.50 20.99 -0.74
CA ARG A 87 -21.16 22.28 -0.89
C ARG A 87 -22.67 22.10 -0.82
N GLN A 88 -23.34 22.82 0.09
CA GLN A 88 -24.81 22.87 0.20
C GLN A 88 -25.52 21.49 0.26
N ARG A 89 -24.82 20.43 0.70
CA ARG A 89 -25.25 19.00 0.76
C ARG A 89 -25.08 18.17 -0.53
N LEU A 90 -24.30 18.64 -1.49
CA LEU A 90 -23.89 17.87 -2.67
C LEU A 90 -22.45 17.37 -2.50
N LEU A 91 -22.25 16.07 -2.68
CA LEU A 91 -20.93 15.47 -2.92
C LEU A 91 -20.74 15.46 -4.44
N GLY A 92 -19.85 16.32 -4.93
CA GLY A 92 -19.59 16.49 -6.35
C GLY A 92 -18.33 15.77 -6.83
N LEU A 93 -18.30 15.47 -8.12
CA LEU A 93 -17.10 14.92 -8.78
C LEU A 93 -15.95 15.94 -8.76
N ALA A 94 -16.25 17.23 -8.88
CA ALA A 94 -15.24 18.28 -8.83
C ALA A 94 -14.47 18.29 -7.51
N GLU A 95 -15.18 18.12 -6.38
CA GLU A 95 -14.51 17.98 -5.09
C GLU A 95 -13.65 16.72 -5.05
N TYR A 96 -14.15 15.57 -5.55
CA TYR A 96 -13.40 14.31 -5.63
C TYR A 96 -12.11 14.42 -6.44
N ASP A 97 -12.17 15.02 -7.62
CA ASP A 97 -11.00 15.25 -8.47
C ASP A 97 -10.02 16.23 -7.82
N ALA A 98 -10.50 17.24 -7.09
CA ALA A 98 -9.67 18.14 -6.31
C ALA A 98 -9.02 17.49 -5.07
N ILE A 99 -9.56 16.37 -4.59
CA ILE A 99 -9.01 15.60 -3.46
C ILE A 99 -7.83 14.72 -3.93
N GLY A 100 -7.90 14.15 -5.14
CA GLY A 100 -6.92 13.19 -5.65
C GLY A 100 -5.71 13.83 -6.34
N THR A 101 -4.50 13.41 -5.99
CA THR A 101 -3.29 13.72 -6.75
C THR A 101 -3.10 12.70 -7.87
N GLY A 102 -3.59 12.97 -9.08
CA GLY A 102 -3.37 12.09 -10.25
C GLY A 102 -4.64 11.44 -10.84
N GLY A 103 -5.84 11.93 -10.48
CA GLY A 103 -7.07 11.58 -11.18
C GLY A 103 -7.85 10.38 -10.60
N ARG A 104 -7.46 9.83 -9.44
CA ARG A 104 -8.29 8.92 -8.63
C ARG A 104 -8.40 9.49 -7.21
N GLY A 105 -9.61 9.72 -6.71
CA GLY A 105 -9.81 10.26 -5.37
C GLY A 105 -9.58 9.25 -4.24
N LEU A 106 -9.66 7.94 -4.53
CA LEU A 106 -9.29 6.88 -3.57
C LEU A 106 -7.82 6.98 -3.13
N ASP A 107 -6.95 7.52 -3.99
CA ASP A 107 -5.52 7.70 -3.71
C ASP A 107 -5.27 8.54 -2.46
N LEU A 108 -6.08 9.58 -2.19
CA LEU A 108 -5.90 10.40 -0.98
C LEU A 108 -6.27 9.62 0.28
N ALA A 109 -7.34 8.82 0.24
CA ALA A 109 -7.74 8.01 1.38
C ALA A 109 -6.64 7.00 1.73
N ILE A 110 -6.01 6.40 0.72
CA ILE A 110 -4.85 5.52 0.87
C ILE A 110 -3.66 6.29 1.45
N ALA A 111 -3.31 7.45 0.88
CA ALA A 111 -2.19 8.27 1.34
C ALA A 111 -2.35 8.67 2.80
N ARG A 112 -3.51 9.21 3.19
CA ARG A 112 -3.79 9.60 4.59
C ARG A 112 -3.70 8.43 5.56
N ARG A 113 -4.21 7.27 5.15
CA ARG A 113 -4.09 6.05 5.94
C ARG A 113 -2.62 5.68 6.12
N ALA A 114 -1.86 5.66 5.04
CA ALA A 114 -0.44 5.36 5.08
C ALA A 114 0.34 6.35 5.96
N ASP A 115 0.11 7.65 5.80
CA ASP A 115 0.72 8.70 6.62
C ASP A 115 0.39 8.51 8.11
N THR A 116 -0.87 8.23 8.43
CA THR A 116 -1.29 7.96 9.82
C THR A 116 -0.60 6.72 10.37
N THR A 117 -0.57 5.63 9.61
CA THR A 117 0.10 4.38 10.00
C THR A 117 1.59 4.61 10.25
N MET A 118 2.27 5.38 9.39
CA MET A 118 3.69 5.72 9.55
C MET A 118 3.94 6.65 10.73
N SER A 119 3.04 7.62 10.99
CA SER A 119 3.19 8.60 12.08
C SER A 119 3.16 7.97 13.48
N LEU A 120 2.55 6.79 13.63
CA LEU A 120 2.48 6.04 14.89
C LEU A 120 3.75 5.23 15.19
N LEU A 121 4.68 5.14 14.23
CA LEU A 121 5.94 4.41 14.38
C LEU A 121 7.06 5.33 14.87
N THR A 122 7.99 4.78 15.65
CA THR A 122 9.24 5.47 16.03
C THR A 122 10.16 5.68 14.81
N ALA A 123 11.16 6.54 14.90
CA ALA A 123 12.08 6.79 13.79
C ALA A 123 12.81 5.52 13.28
N GLU A 124 13.19 4.63 14.20
CA GLU A 124 13.78 3.34 13.87
C GLU A 124 12.77 2.43 13.16
N GLN A 125 11.56 2.33 13.68
CA GLN A 125 10.48 1.55 13.09
C GLN A 125 10.05 2.08 11.72
N GLN A 126 10.03 3.40 11.52
CA GLN A 126 9.76 4.01 10.21
C GLN A 126 10.85 3.64 9.19
N THR A 127 12.11 3.48 9.64
CA THR A 127 13.20 3.04 8.77
C THR A 127 13.01 1.58 8.34
N ILE A 128 12.57 0.71 9.24
CA ILE A 128 12.20 -0.68 8.94
C ILE A 128 11.00 -0.70 7.98
N ALA A 129 9.93 0.05 8.28
CA ALA A 129 8.72 0.11 7.47
C ALA A 129 9.02 0.60 6.04
N ARG A 130 9.80 1.68 5.89
CA ARG A 130 10.23 2.19 4.58
C ARG A 130 10.98 1.12 3.78
N ARG A 131 11.86 0.35 4.44
CA ARG A 131 12.63 -0.72 3.80
C ARG A 131 11.72 -1.85 3.32
N ILE A 132 10.76 -2.28 4.14
CA ILE A 132 9.75 -3.28 3.79
C ILE A 132 8.99 -2.82 2.55
N LEU A 133 8.38 -1.63 2.61
CA LEU A 133 7.54 -1.08 1.54
C LEU A 133 8.31 -0.96 0.22
N LEU A 134 9.54 -0.46 0.24
CA LEU A 134 10.36 -0.36 -0.97
C LEU A 134 10.81 -1.72 -1.52
N ARG A 135 10.93 -2.77 -0.69
CA ARG A 135 11.27 -4.13 -1.16
C ARG A 135 10.07 -4.83 -1.81
N LEU A 136 8.85 -4.39 -1.51
CA LEU A 136 7.60 -4.86 -2.11
C LEU A 136 7.22 -4.10 -3.40
N VAL A 137 8.07 -3.19 -3.86
CA VAL A 137 7.90 -2.47 -5.13
C VAL A 137 8.88 -3.01 -6.17
N SER A 138 8.36 -3.34 -7.34
CA SER A 138 9.13 -3.64 -8.55
C SER A 138 9.36 -2.34 -9.33
N PHE A 139 10.63 -1.96 -9.48
CA PHE A 139 10.99 -0.78 -10.25
C PHE A 139 10.96 -1.09 -11.74
N GLY A 140 10.11 -0.39 -12.48
CA GLY A 140 10.10 -0.48 -13.93
C GLY A 140 11.29 0.26 -14.54
N GLU A 141 12.11 -0.39 -15.37
CA GLU A 141 13.08 0.30 -16.24
C GLU A 141 12.34 0.99 -17.40
N GLY A 142 11.67 2.11 -17.12
CA GLY A 142 10.90 2.88 -18.11
C GLY A 142 9.41 2.50 -18.22
N ARG A 143 8.92 1.58 -17.37
CA ARG A 143 7.49 1.23 -17.21
C ARG A 143 6.99 1.68 -15.83
N ALA A 144 5.67 1.70 -15.65
CA ALA A 144 5.05 1.98 -14.34
C ALA A 144 5.58 1.01 -13.27
N ASP A 145 5.78 1.52 -12.06
CA ASP A 145 6.20 0.73 -10.92
C ASP A 145 5.03 -0.13 -10.44
N THR A 146 5.28 -1.42 -10.22
CA THR A 146 4.25 -2.40 -9.86
C THR A 146 4.56 -3.03 -8.51
N ARG A 147 3.57 -3.66 -7.88
CA ARG A 147 3.81 -4.48 -6.68
C ARG A 147 4.65 -5.72 -7.00
N ARG A 148 5.39 -6.21 -6.01
CA ARG A 148 6.16 -7.46 -6.05
C ARG A 148 5.97 -8.20 -4.74
N GLN A 149 5.63 -9.48 -4.85
CA GLN A 149 5.62 -10.38 -3.71
C GLN A 149 7.05 -10.77 -3.29
N GLN A 150 7.29 -10.82 -1.99
CA GLN A 150 8.56 -11.22 -1.40
C GLN A 150 8.35 -12.09 -0.17
N GLU A 151 9.26 -13.01 0.07
CA GLU A 151 9.30 -13.76 1.33
C GLU A 151 9.57 -12.80 2.50
N VAL A 152 8.89 -13.00 3.63
CA VAL A 152 9.04 -12.15 4.83
C VAL A 152 10.51 -12.09 5.29
N ARG A 153 11.24 -13.21 5.24
CA ARG A 153 12.68 -13.24 5.55
C ARG A 153 13.52 -12.33 4.64
N ALA A 154 13.13 -12.18 3.38
CA ALA A 154 13.82 -11.33 2.41
C ALA A 154 13.54 -9.84 2.63
N LEU A 155 12.54 -9.49 3.46
CA LEU A 155 12.24 -8.13 3.85
C LEU A 155 13.07 -7.65 5.05
N GLN A 156 13.51 -8.57 5.91
CA GLN A 156 14.35 -8.26 7.06
C GLN A 156 15.79 -7.94 6.61
N SER A 157 16.45 -6.99 7.28
CA SER A 157 17.87 -6.74 7.11
C SER A 157 18.68 -7.35 8.25
N ALA A 158 19.93 -7.72 7.99
CA ALA A 158 20.82 -8.27 9.02
C ALA A 158 21.10 -7.34 10.21
N ALA A 159 20.82 -6.03 10.06
CA ALA A 159 20.98 -5.02 11.09
C ALA A 159 19.70 -4.74 11.89
N ASP A 160 18.57 -5.33 11.49
CA ASP A 160 17.29 -5.08 12.14
C ASP A 160 17.08 -6.09 13.29
N ASP A 161 16.64 -5.63 14.46
CA ASP A 161 16.13 -6.53 15.50
C ASP A 161 14.89 -7.27 14.97
N GLY A 162 14.90 -8.61 15.05
CA GLY A 162 13.80 -9.44 14.58
C GLY A 162 12.49 -9.19 15.32
N ALA A 163 12.56 -8.79 16.59
CA ALA A 163 11.36 -8.45 17.37
C ALA A 163 10.73 -7.13 16.89
N GLU A 164 11.54 -6.10 16.65
CA GLU A 164 11.08 -4.83 16.07
C GLU A 164 10.54 -5.02 14.65
N PHE A 165 11.25 -5.77 13.80
CA PHE A 165 10.80 -6.09 12.44
C PHE A 165 9.42 -6.74 12.43
N SER A 166 9.21 -7.75 13.29
CA SER A 166 7.93 -8.45 13.38
C SER A 166 6.80 -7.53 13.85
N ARG A 167 7.07 -6.65 14.82
CA ARG A 167 6.08 -5.66 15.31
C ARG A 167 5.73 -4.64 14.22
N VAL A 168 6.70 -4.15 13.47
CA VAL A 168 6.46 -3.23 12.36
C VAL A 168 5.66 -3.91 11.25
N LEU A 169 6.02 -5.13 10.85
CA LEU A 169 5.30 -5.88 9.83
C LEU A 169 3.84 -6.15 10.26
N GLN A 170 3.63 -6.52 11.53
CA GLN A 170 2.29 -6.70 12.08
C GLN A 170 1.48 -5.39 12.03
N HIS A 171 2.06 -4.27 12.47
CA HIS A 171 1.40 -2.96 12.42
C HIS A 171 1.02 -2.56 10.99
N LEU A 172 1.90 -2.77 10.01
CA LEU A 172 1.61 -2.52 8.59
C LEU A 172 0.49 -3.42 8.06
N THR A 173 0.43 -4.67 8.54
CA THR A 173 -0.59 -5.65 8.12
C THR A 173 -1.96 -5.34 8.71
N GLU A 174 -2.02 -5.03 10.01
CA GLU A 174 -3.25 -4.62 10.71
C GLU A 174 -3.83 -3.34 10.09
N ASN A 175 -2.95 -2.43 9.68
CA ASN A 175 -3.31 -1.22 8.99
C ASN A 175 -3.47 -1.38 7.47
N ARG A 176 -3.40 -2.58 6.90
CA ARG A 176 -3.62 -2.87 5.46
C ARG A 176 -2.74 -2.06 4.52
N LEU A 177 -1.49 -1.82 4.90
CA LEU A 177 -0.46 -1.38 3.97
C LEU A 177 0.22 -2.59 3.31
N VAL A 178 0.32 -3.69 4.05
CA VAL A 178 0.93 -4.95 3.62
C VAL A 178 -0.06 -6.10 3.84
N THR A 179 -0.11 -7.06 2.93
CA THR A 179 -0.76 -8.35 3.11
C THR A 179 0.30 -9.42 3.27
N VAL A 180 0.08 -10.36 4.18
CA VAL A 180 0.96 -11.52 4.38
C VAL A 180 0.14 -12.78 4.16
N ASP A 181 0.44 -13.47 3.06
CA ASP A 181 -0.14 -14.76 2.73
C ASP A 181 0.77 -15.86 3.31
N ARG A 182 0.27 -16.60 4.29
CA ARG A 182 0.95 -17.81 4.76
C ARG A 182 0.70 -18.91 3.73
N ALA A 183 1.74 -19.24 2.96
CA ALA A 183 1.74 -20.48 2.20
C ALA A 183 1.72 -21.68 3.16
N GLU A 184 1.06 -22.77 2.76
CA GLU A 184 0.93 -23.99 3.57
C GLU A 184 2.29 -24.51 4.05
N ALA A 185 2.29 -25.05 5.29
CA ALA A 185 3.25 -25.82 6.10
C ALA A 185 4.78 -25.83 5.83
N ASP A 186 5.27 -25.55 4.61
CA ASP A 186 6.66 -25.77 4.18
C ASP A 186 7.28 -24.57 3.45
N HIS A 187 6.60 -23.42 3.39
CA HIS A 187 7.08 -22.21 2.71
C HIS A 187 7.04 -20.98 3.61
N ASP A 188 8.06 -20.12 3.48
CA ASP A 188 8.10 -18.83 4.16
C ASP A 188 6.90 -17.97 3.71
N ALA A 189 6.30 -17.26 4.67
CA ALA A 189 5.16 -16.39 4.38
C ALA A 189 5.53 -15.34 3.32
N LEU A 190 4.63 -15.11 2.36
CA LEU A 190 4.80 -14.14 1.29
C LEU A 190 4.12 -12.83 1.69
N ALA A 191 4.86 -11.74 1.62
CA ALA A 191 4.37 -10.40 1.82
C ALA A 191 4.17 -9.69 0.47
N ASP A 192 3.11 -8.90 0.38
CA ASP A 192 2.77 -8.03 -0.75
C ASP A 192 2.23 -6.69 -0.25
N LEU A 193 2.26 -5.65 -1.09
CA LEU A 193 1.49 -4.45 -0.82
C LEU A 193 0.00 -4.78 -0.89
N SER A 194 -0.78 -4.27 0.08
CA SER A 194 -2.23 -4.52 0.09
C SER A 194 -2.93 -3.97 -1.16
N HIS A 195 -2.44 -2.85 -1.69
CA HIS A 195 -3.02 -2.15 -2.84
C HIS A 195 -1.92 -1.55 -3.71
N GLU A 196 -2.02 -1.68 -5.03
CA GLU A 196 -1.09 -1.04 -5.98
C GLU A 196 -1.24 0.48 -5.99
N ALA A 197 -2.43 0.98 -5.66
CA ALA A 197 -2.71 2.39 -5.47
C ALA A 197 -1.87 3.05 -4.34
N LEU A 198 -1.19 2.29 -3.48
CA LEU A 198 -0.16 2.86 -2.59
C LEU A 198 1.01 3.46 -3.37
N ILE A 199 1.42 2.84 -4.48
CA ILE A 199 2.55 3.27 -5.30
C ILE A 199 2.20 4.58 -6.02
N THR A 200 1.00 4.65 -6.61
CA THR A 200 0.55 5.80 -7.41
C THR A 200 -0.18 6.87 -6.61
N GLY A 201 -0.66 6.55 -5.42
CA GLY A 201 -1.51 7.42 -4.61
C GLY A 201 -0.82 8.05 -3.41
N TRP A 202 0.23 7.41 -2.87
CA TRP A 202 0.94 7.93 -1.68
C TRP A 202 2.19 8.74 -2.07
N PRO A 203 2.23 10.06 -1.80
CA PRO A 203 3.37 10.90 -2.21
C PRO A 203 4.70 10.52 -1.55
N GLU A 204 4.69 10.10 -0.28
CA GLU A 204 5.94 9.76 0.41
C GLU A 204 6.59 8.51 -0.19
N LEU A 205 5.82 7.45 -0.45
CA LEU A 205 6.33 6.24 -1.08
C LEU A 205 6.90 6.53 -2.46
N ARG A 206 6.23 7.38 -3.25
CA ARG A 206 6.75 7.83 -4.54
C ARG A 206 8.08 8.56 -4.41
N ALA A 207 8.18 9.48 -3.45
CA ALA A 207 9.44 10.17 -3.16
C ALA A 207 10.54 9.22 -2.66
N TRP A 208 10.21 8.08 -2.03
CA TRP A 208 11.19 7.06 -1.66
C TRP A 208 11.63 6.23 -2.87
N ILE A 209 10.69 5.88 -3.74
CA ILE A 209 10.94 5.16 -5.00
C ILE A 209 11.87 6.00 -5.89
N ASP A 210 11.57 7.29 -6.07
CA ASP A 210 12.35 8.20 -6.91
C ASP A 210 13.78 8.37 -6.38
N ARG A 211 13.93 8.54 -5.06
CA ARG A 211 15.26 8.61 -4.42
C ARG A 211 16.05 7.32 -4.65
N ARG A 212 15.41 6.16 -4.45
CA ARG A 212 16.06 4.86 -4.63
C ARG A 212 16.47 4.62 -6.08
N ARG A 213 15.68 5.09 -7.05
CA ARG A 213 16.03 5.05 -8.48
C ARG A 213 17.27 5.88 -8.78
N VAL A 214 17.36 7.09 -8.24
CA VAL A 214 18.53 7.96 -8.40
C VAL A 214 19.78 7.33 -7.78
N ASP A 215 19.67 6.75 -6.59
CA ASP A 215 20.79 6.10 -5.90
C ASP A 215 21.27 4.85 -6.65
N GLU A 216 20.35 4.05 -7.18
CA GLU A 216 20.68 2.86 -7.98
C GLU A 216 21.34 3.25 -9.32
N GLN A 217 20.86 4.29 -10.00
CA GLN A 217 21.52 4.82 -11.19
C GLN A 217 22.93 5.34 -10.89
N ARG A 218 23.14 6.00 -9.75
CA ARG A 218 24.47 6.44 -9.31
C ARG A 218 25.38 5.25 -9.06
N ARG A 219 24.91 4.21 -8.36
CA ARG A 219 25.67 2.97 -8.13
C ARG A 219 26.11 2.32 -9.44
N ARG A 220 25.17 2.11 -10.38
CA ARG A 220 25.49 1.53 -11.70
C ARG A 220 26.49 2.37 -12.49
N ARG A 221 26.41 3.70 -12.43
CA ARG A 221 27.40 4.60 -13.06
C ARG A 221 28.78 4.48 -12.43
N LEU A 222 28.86 4.37 -11.11
CA LEU A 222 30.13 4.17 -10.40
C LEU A 222 30.76 2.81 -10.75
N GLU A 223 29.95 1.76 -10.81
CA GLU A 223 30.39 0.41 -11.21
C GLU A 223 30.88 0.38 -12.66
N ALA A 224 30.17 1.02 -13.58
CA ALA A 224 30.61 1.14 -14.97
C ALA A 224 31.95 1.89 -15.09
N LYS A 225 32.11 3.00 -14.36
CA LYS A 225 33.38 3.75 -14.30
C LYS A 225 34.51 2.93 -13.68
N LEU A 226 34.21 2.14 -12.64
CA LEU A 226 35.18 1.25 -12.02
C LEU A 226 35.62 0.16 -12.99
N ALA A 227 34.68 -0.44 -13.72
CA ALA A 227 34.95 -1.44 -14.75
C ALA A 227 35.79 -0.86 -15.90
N GLU A 228 35.44 0.33 -16.38
CA GLU A 228 36.20 1.06 -17.41
C GLU A 228 37.62 1.41 -16.95
N TRP A 229 37.80 1.78 -15.68
CA TRP A 229 39.12 2.01 -15.08
C TRP A 229 39.95 0.72 -14.94
N ILE A 230 39.32 -0.40 -14.59
CA ILE A 230 39.99 -1.72 -14.55
C ILE A 230 40.40 -2.16 -15.96
N GLU A 231 39.53 -1.96 -16.96
CA GLU A 231 39.73 -2.38 -18.35
C GLU A 231 40.76 -1.53 -19.10
N ARG A 232 40.85 -0.23 -18.80
CA ARG A 232 41.90 0.67 -19.36
C ARG A 232 43.30 0.44 -18.78
N GLY A 233 43.45 -0.55 -17.91
CA GLY A 233 44.71 -0.87 -17.24
C GLY A 233 45.00 0.12 -16.11
N ARG A 234 45.39 -0.41 -14.96
CA ARG A 234 45.77 0.34 -13.75
C ARG A 234 47.01 1.22 -13.98
N GLY A 235 46.90 2.26 -14.79
CA GLY A 235 48.01 3.12 -15.20
C GLY A 235 47.58 4.58 -15.35
N GLN A 236 48.02 5.39 -14.38
CA GLN A 236 48.13 6.86 -14.44
C GLN A 236 46.92 7.77 -14.13
N ALA A 237 46.00 7.36 -13.25
CA ALA A 237 45.25 8.34 -12.45
C ALA A 237 44.88 7.74 -11.09
N SER A 238 45.27 8.42 -10.02
CA SER A 238 45.01 7.99 -8.64
C SER A 238 43.51 8.03 -8.38
N LEU A 239 43.00 7.03 -7.66
CA LEU A 239 41.59 6.89 -7.22
C LEU A 239 41.05 8.12 -6.46
N LEU A 240 41.93 9.06 -6.07
CA LEU A 240 41.63 10.30 -5.37
C LEU A 240 41.20 11.47 -6.27
N ASP A 241 41.34 11.37 -7.60
CA ASP A 241 40.92 12.45 -8.52
C ASP A 241 39.42 12.42 -8.88
N LEU A 242 38.67 11.42 -8.39
CA LEU A 242 37.23 11.28 -8.64
C LEU A 242 36.34 11.84 -7.52
N VAL A 243 36.91 12.41 -6.45
CA VAL A 243 36.16 13.17 -5.45
C VAL A 243 36.25 14.66 -5.78
N PRO A 244 35.14 15.35 -6.14
CA PRO A 244 35.16 16.80 -6.24
C PRO A 244 35.62 17.41 -4.90
N LYS A 245 36.66 18.24 -4.93
CA LYS A 245 37.27 18.90 -3.77
C LYS A 245 36.34 19.84 -2.97
N GLU A 246 35.05 19.89 -3.26
CA GLU A 246 34.09 20.71 -2.51
C GLU A 246 33.60 20.05 -1.21
N ALA A 247 33.90 18.77 -0.97
CA ALA A 247 33.43 18.05 0.23
C ALA A 247 34.40 18.07 1.44
N ILE A 248 35.54 18.77 1.39
CA ILE A 248 36.52 18.82 2.53
C ILE A 248 36.84 20.26 2.98
N LYS A 249 35.97 21.24 2.70
CA LYS A 249 36.04 22.55 3.36
C LYS A 249 34.68 22.96 3.89
N GLY A 250 34.41 22.48 5.10
CA GLY A 250 33.26 22.82 5.93
C GLY A 250 33.39 22.05 7.23
N ALA A 251 34.45 22.38 7.98
CA ALA A 251 34.58 22.04 9.40
C ALA A 251 33.45 22.70 10.20
#